data_AF-A0A699USR9-F1
#
_entry.id   AF-A0A699USR9-F1
#
_cell.length_a   1.000
_cell.length_b   1.000
_cell.length_c   1.000
_cell.angle_alpha   90.00
_cell.angle_beta   90.00
_cell.angle_gamma   90.00
#
_symmetry.space_group_name_H-M   'P 1'
#
loop_
_entity.id
_entity.type
_entity.pdbx_description
1 polymer ?
#
loop_
_entity_poly.entity_id
_entity_poly.type
_entity_poly.pdbx_seq_one_letter_code
_entity_poly.pdbx_strand_id
1 'polypeptide(L)'
;MMHLMDIAAAIAAQKHSNRIVVTASVDNVSFRDAIRLGSVVTLQAQVTRAFSSSMEVHIDVWAEDIPSGTKMKTNEAFFTFVAVDQSGRPIDVPEAVPESADEIALFEGALRRRQLRLVLAGRMKPSDASELKALFEIA
;
A
#
# COMPACT_ATOMS: atom_id res chain seq x y z
N MET A 1 -5.48 -13.96 -6.63
CA MET A 1 -5.72 -12.88 -5.65
C MET A 1 -4.79 -11.69 -5.87
N MET A 2 -3.46 -11.88 -5.84
CA MET A 2 -2.49 -10.78 -6.04
C MET A 2 -2.76 -9.91 -7.28
N HIS A 3 -3.17 -10.51 -8.41
CA HIS A 3 -3.54 -9.76 -9.61
C HIS A 3 -4.70 -8.76 -9.38
N LEU A 4 -5.74 -9.18 -8.65
CA LEU A 4 -6.87 -8.29 -8.32
C LEU A 4 -6.45 -7.18 -7.36
N MET A 5 -5.53 -7.49 -6.43
CA MET A 5 -4.99 -6.50 -5.50
C MET A 5 -4.18 -5.43 -6.22
N ASP A 6 -3.32 -5.84 -7.17
CA ASP A 6 -2.54 -4.91 -8.00
C ASP A 6 -3.45 -4.00 -8.83
N ILE A 7 -4.50 -4.53 -9.45
CA ILE A 7 -5.49 -3.73 -10.20
C ILE A 7 -6.18 -2.72 -9.27
N ALA A 8 -6.71 -3.16 -8.14
CA ALA A 8 -7.43 -2.28 -7.21
C ALA A 8 -6.52 -1.18 -6.65
N ALA A 9 -5.28 -1.54 -6.30
CA ALA A 9 -4.31 -0.59 -5.79
C ALA A 9 -3.84 0.40 -6.86
N ALA A 10 -3.66 -0.06 -8.10
CA ALA A 10 -3.34 0.80 -9.24
C ALA A 10 -4.47 1.80 -9.50
N ILE A 11 -5.74 1.37 -9.45
CA ILE A 11 -6.89 2.27 -9.61
C ILE A 11 -6.88 3.35 -8.52
N ALA A 12 -6.63 3.00 -7.26
CA ALA A 12 -6.55 3.98 -6.17
C ALA A 12 -5.42 5.01 -6.41
N ALA A 13 -4.23 4.55 -6.80
CA ALA A 13 -3.10 5.42 -7.12
C ALA A 13 -3.37 6.32 -8.35
N GLN A 14 -4.03 5.81 -9.39
CA GLN A 14 -4.43 6.59 -10.56
C GLN A 14 -5.46 7.65 -10.20
N LYS A 15 -6.47 7.31 -9.40
CA LYS A 15 -7.49 8.26 -8.94
C LYS A 15 -6.88 9.39 -8.11
N HIS A 16 -5.91 9.08 -7.27
CA HIS A 16 -5.20 10.09 -6.45
C HIS A 16 -4.30 10.99 -7.29
N SER A 17 -3.47 10.41 -8.15
CA SER A 17 -2.49 11.16 -8.95
C SER A 17 -3.08 11.83 -10.20
N ASN A 18 -4.22 11.36 -10.68
CA ASN A 18 -4.77 11.66 -12.00
C ASN A 18 -3.74 11.41 -13.14
N ARG A 19 -2.97 10.32 -13.02
CA ARG A 19 -1.90 9.94 -13.96
C ARG A 19 -1.86 8.43 -14.20
N ILE A 20 -1.14 8.03 -15.25
CA ILE A 20 -0.70 6.64 -15.41
C ILE A 20 0.32 6.34 -14.32
N VAL A 21 0.21 5.15 -13.74
CA VAL A 21 1.08 4.67 -12.68
C VAL A 21 1.67 3.31 -13.05
N VAL A 22 2.85 3.03 -12.54
CA VAL A 22 3.51 1.72 -12.64
C VAL A 22 3.76 1.14 -11.25
N THR A 23 3.62 -0.17 -11.11
CA THR A 23 3.92 -0.88 -9.86
C THR A 23 5.43 -0.91 -9.66
N ALA A 24 5.91 -0.26 -8.60
CA ALA A 24 7.34 -0.18 -8.28
C ALA A 24 7.77 -1.27 -7.30
N SER A 25 6.91 -1.62 -6.35
CA SER A 25 7.14 -2.73 -5.42
C SER A 25 5.85 -3.21 -4.76
N VAL A 26 5.90 -4.42 -4.23
CA VAL A 26 4.91 -4.99 -3.32
C VAL A 26 5.67 -5.35 -2.04
N ASP A 27 5.32 -4.71 -0.93
CA ASP A 27 6.20 -4.67 0.24
C ASP A 27 5.85 -5.81 1.22
N ASN A 28 4.63 -5.77 1.78
CA ASN A 28 4.15 -6.80 2.69
C ASN A 28 2.83 -7.35 2.16
N VAL A 29 2.73 -8.65 1.99
CA VAL A 29 1.48 -9.34 1.64
C VAL A 29 1.24 -10.40 2.71
N SER A 30 0.18 -10.24 3.48
CA SER A 30 -0.20 -11.17 4.55
C SER A 30 -1.46 -11.91 4.14
N PHE A 31 -1.38 -13.25 4.07
CA PHE A 31 -2.51 -14.14 3.87
C PHE A 31 -2.87 -14.75 5.23
N ARG A 32 -3.84 -14.16 5.93
CA ARG A 32 -4.25 -14.61 7.27
C ARG A 32 -5.21 -15.80 7.19
N ASP A 33 -6.15 -15.72 6.27
CA ASP A 33 -7.20 -16.74 6.10
C ASP A 33 -7.41 -17.09 4.63
N ALA A 34 -7.78 -18.34 4.36
CA ALA A 34 -8.07 -18.82 3.02
C ALA A 34 -9.44 -18.32 2.54
N ILE A 35 -9.49 -17.84 1.28
CA ILE A 35 -10.74 -17.50 0.61
C ILE A 35 -11.34 -18.79 0.03
N ARG A 36 -12.55 -19.14 0.45
CA ARG A 36 -13.24 -20.36 -0.03
C ARG A 36 -13.85 -20.13 -1.41
N LEU A 37 -14.02 -21.23 -2.16
CA LEU A 37 -14.72 -21.20 -3.44
C LEU A 37 -16.16 -20.70 -3.23
N GLY A 38 -16.61 -19.79 -4.06
CA GLY A 38 -17.94 -19.19 -3.98
C GLY A 38 -18.06 -17.99 -3.03
N SER A 39 -17.02 -17.64 -2.28
CA SER A 39 -17.02 -16.42 -1.47
C SER A 39 -17.05 -15.16 -2.33
N VAL A 40 -17.80 -14.16 -1.88
CA VAL A 40 -17.75 -12.80 -2.43
C VAL A 40 -16.53 -12.09 -1.85
N VAL A 41 -15.69 -11.51 -2.72
CA VAL A 41 -14.45 -10.84 -2.32
C VAL A 41 -14.62 -9.34 -2.47
N THR A 42 -14.34 -8.59 -1.40
CA THR A 42 -14.29 -7.12 -1.42
C THR A 42 -12.85 -6.68 -1.22
N LEU A 43 -12.34 -5.85 -2.13
CA LEU A 43 -11.03 -5.21 -2.02
C LEU A 43 -11.21 -3.73 -1.74
N GLN A 44 -10.63 -3.24 -0.64
CA GLN A 44 -10.64 -1.83 -0.27
C GLN A 44 -9.21 -1.30 -0.37
N ALA A 45 -8.95 -0.46 -1.37
CA ALA A 45 -7.63 0.13 -1.61
C ALA A 45 -7.66 1.63 -1.34
N GLN A 46 -6.65 2.13 -0.63
CA GLN A 46 -6.50 3.56 -0.32
C GLN A 46 -5.03 3.99 -0.37
N VAL A 47 -4.78 5.19 -0.89
CA VAL A 47 -3.45 5.80 -0.83
C VAL A 47 -3.19 6.19 0.63
N THR A 48 -2.19 5.57 1.25
CA THR A 48 -1.83 5.87 2.64
C THR A 48 -0.88 7.05 2.74
N ARG A 49 -0.01 7.22 1.74
CA ARG A 49 0.92 8.35 1.67
C ARG A 49 1.40 8.58 0.26
N ALA A 50 1.41 9.84 -0.14
CA ALA A 50 2.08 10.31 -1.34
C ALA A 50 3.42 10.97 -0.97
N PHE A 51 4.44 10.74 -1.80
CA PHE A 51 5.75 11.38 -1.69
C PHE A 51 5.92 12.32 -2.89
N SER A 52 7.11 12.42 -3.50
CA SER A 52 7.29 13.22 -4.73
C SER A 52 6.49 12.65 -5.89
N SER A 53 6.93 11.51 -6.43
CA SER A 53 6.28 10.82 -7.57
C SER A 53 5.74 9.43 -7.23
N SER A 54 5.92 9.00 -5.98
CA SER A 54 5.57 7.67 -5.50
C SER A 54 4.44 7.74 -4.49
N MET A 55 3.59 6.72 -4.49
CA MET A 55 2.44 6.58 -3.59
C MET A 55 2.45 5.19 -3.00
N GLU A 56 2.32 5.10 -1.68
CA GLU A 56 2.00 3.84 -1.00
C GLU A 56 0.47 3.65 -1.00
N VAL A 57 0.03 2.45 -1.33
CA VAL A 57 -1.38 2.05 -1.33
C VAL A 57 -1.55 0.86 -0.40
N HIS A 58 -2.41 1.02 0.60
CA HIS A 58 -2.84 -0.06 1.47
C HIS A 58 -4.08 -0.73 0.90
N ILE A 59 -4.14 -2.06 1.01
CA ILE A 59 -5.30 -2.82 0.56
C ILE A 59 -5.76 -3.84 1.61
N ASP A 60 -7.04 -3.77 1.93
CA ASP A 60 -7.75 -4.75 2.76
C ASP A 60 -8.61 -5.66 1.87
N VAL A 61 -8.46 -6.97 2.07
CA VAL A 61 -9.24 -7.98 1.34
C VAL A 61 -10.17 -8.68 2.31
N TRP A 62 -11.47 -8.57 2.04
CA TRP A 62 -12.53 -9.23 2.79
C TRP A 62 -13.13 -10.36 1.97
N ALA A 63 -13.43 -11.48 2.62
CA ALA A 63 -14.20 -12.57 2.04
C ALA A 63 -15.51 -12.73 2.81
N GLU A 64 -16.59 -12.90 2.06
CA GLU A 64 -17.94 -13.08 2.60
C GLU A 64 -18.56 -14.37 2.05
N ASP A 65 -19.08 -15.19 2.95
CA ASP A 65 -19.87 -16.37 2.62
C ASP A 65 -21.36 -16.01 2.71
N ILE A 66 -21.99 -15.79 1.55
CA ILE A 66 -23.36 -15.25 1.46
C ILE A 66 -24.39 -16.16 2.15
N PRO A 67 -24.41 -17.50 1.95
CA PRO A 67 -25.29 -18.39 2.70
C PRO A 67 -25.20 -18.29 4.22
N SER A 68 -24.00 -18.11 4.79
CA SER A 68 -23.81 -18.03 6.24
C SER A 68 -23.86 -16.60 6.79
N GLY A 69 -23.78 -15.58 5.92
CA GLY A 69 -23.68 -14.18 6.29
C GLY A 69 -22.37 -13.81 7.00
N THR A 70 -21.35 -14.68 6.94
CA THR A 70 -20.09 -14.45 7.64
C THR A 70 -19.11 -13.66 6.76
N LYS A 71 -18.51 -12.62 7.33
CA LYS A 71 -17.52 -11.77 6.66
C LYS A 71 -16.23 -11.70 7.48
N MET A 72 -15.09 -11.91 6.83
CA MET A 72 -13.78 -11.90 7.48
C MET A 72 -12.72 -11.15 6.65
N LYS A 73 -11.79 -10.46 7.31
CA LYS A 73 -10.60 -9.90 6.68
C LYS A 73 -9.59 -11.02 6.45
N THR A 74 -9.28 -11.30 5.19
CA THR A 74 -8.46 -12.45 4.79
C THR A 74 -7.02 -12.06 4.48
N ASN A 75 -6.83 -10.93 3.81
CA ASN A 75 -5.53 -10.49 3.35
C ASN A 75 -5.35 -8.99 3.55
N GLU A 76 -4.09 -8.60 3.66
CA GLU A 76 -3.66 -7.21 3.74
C GLU A 76 -2.38 -7.05 2.93
N ALA A 77 -2.24 -5.94 2.19
CA ALA A 77 -0.98 -5.63 1.56
C ALA A 77 -0.68 -4.13 1.44
N PHE A 78 0.60 -3.85 1.20
CA PHE A 78 1.11 -2.53 0.84
C PHE A 78 1.78 -2.60 -0.54
N PHE A 79 1.26 -1.80 -1.47
CA PHE A 79 1.84 -1.61 -2.80
C PHE A 79 2.48 -0.24 -2.87
N THR A 80 3.51 -0.10 -3.71
CA THR A 80 3.98 1.23 -4.11
C THR A 80 3.88 1.41 -5.60
N PHE A 81 3.27 2.52 -5.97
CA PHE A 81 3.15 2.97 -7.33
C PHE A 81 4.01 4.21 -7.58
N VAL A 82 4.45 4.38 -8.81
CA VAL A 82 5.10 5.61 -9.29
C VAL A 82 4.26 6.17 -10.42
N ALA A 83 3.84 7.43 -10.29
CA ALA A 83 3.18 8.14 -11.38
C ALA A 83 4.21 8.51 -12.45
N VAL A 84 3.84 8.36 -13.72
CA VAL A 84 4.71 8.63 -14.86
C VAL A 84 4.07 9.56 -15.89
N ASP A 85 4.91 10.32 -16.59
CA ASP A 85 4.51 11.14 -17.74
C ASP A 85 4.40 10.30 -19.03
N GLN A 86 4.12 10.96 -20.16
CA GLN A 86 4.00 10.33 -21.48
C GLN A 86 5.31 9.70 -21.97
N SER A 87 6.46 10.13 -21.42
CA SER A 87 7.79 9.58 -21.71
C SER A 87 8.20 8.47 -20.73
N GLY A 88 7.32 8.08 -19.80
CA GLY A 88 7.60 7.09 -18.77
C GLY A 88 8.48 7.61 -17.63
N ARG A 89 8.69 8.93 -17.52
CA ARG A 89 9.50 9.52 -16.44
C ARG A 89 8.63 9.82 -15.21
N PRO A 90 9.17 9.65 -13.98
CA PRO A 90 8.40 9.97 -12.77
C PRO A 90 7.92 11.43 -12.75
N ILE A 91 6.68 11.64 -12.34
CA ILE A 91 6.05 12.96 -12.23
C ILE A 91 5.47 13.17 -10.84
N ASP A 92 5.46 14.42 -10.37
CA ASP A 92 4.96 14.76 -9.04
C ASP A 92 3.45 14.46 -8.90
N VAL A 93 3.06 14.08 -7.68
CA VAL A 93 1.68 13.74 -7.30
C VAL A 93 1.18 14.64 -6.17
N PRO A 94 -0.15 14.82 -6.03
CA PRO A 94 -0.72 15.51 -4.88
C PRO A 94 -0.37 14.82 -3.57
N GLU A 95 -0.21 15.57 -2.49
CA GLU A 95 -0.06 15.00 -1.15
C GLU A 95 -1.35 14.29 -0.70
N ALA A 96 -1.22 13.21 0.06
CA ALA A 96 -2.36 12.54 0.69
C ALA A 96 -2.54 13.11 2.10
N VAL A 97 -3.75 13.57 2.43
CA VAL A 97 -4.09 14.13 3.74
C VAL A 97 -4.95 13.11 4.49
N PRO A 98 -4.44 12.48 5.58
CA PRO A 98 -5.24 11.57 6.38
C PRO A 98 -6.25 12.34 7.25
N GLU A 99 -7.47 11.83 7.35
CA GLU A 99 -8.57 12.45 8.10
C GLU A 99 -8.94 11.65 9.35
N SER A 100 -8.97 10.32 9.26
CA SER A 100 -9.33 9.44 10.37
C SER A 100 -8.13 8.99 11.19
N ALA A 101 -8.36 8.54 12.43
CA ALA A 101 -7.29 8.03 13.30
C ALA A 101 -6.54 6.84 12.65
N ASP A 102 -7.26 5.96 11.97
CA ASP A 102 -6.68 4.81 11.25
C ASP A 102 -5.85 5.27 10.06
N GLU A 103 -6.31 6.27 9.30
CA GLU A 103 -5.54 6.87 8.20
C GLU A 103 -4.28 7.56 8.70
N ILE A 104 -4.34 8.29 9.82
CA ILE A 104 -3.16 8.93 10.42
C ILE A 104 -2.13 7.87 10.81
N ALA A 105 -2.54 6.79 11.47
CA ALA A 105 -1.65 5.70 11.83
C ALA A 105 -1.01 5.04 10.60
N LEU A 106 -1.78 4.84 9.52
CA LEU A 106 -1.27 4.31 8.26
C LEU A 106 -0.27 5.27 7.59
N PHE A 107 -0.57 6.57 7.57
CA PHE A 107 0.28 7.61 6.99
C PHE A 107 1.63 7.73 7.71
N GLU A 108 1.64 7.70 9.03
CA GLU A 108 2.85 7.70 9.85
C GLU A 108 3.68 6.43 9.61
N GLY A 109 3.02 5.27 9.56
CA GLY A 109 3.67 3.98 9.27
C GLY A 109 4.30 3.89 7.87
N ALA A 110 3.77 4.63 6.90
CA ALA A 110 4.20 4.55 5.50
C ALA A 110 5.67 4.97 5.31
N LEU A 111 6.15 5.93 6.09
CA LEU A 111 7.55 6.37 5.99
C LEU A 111 8.51 5.29 6.48
N ARG A 112 8.16 4.58 7.57
CA ARG A 112 8.94 3.45 8.09
C ARG A 112 8.99 2.31 7.07
N ARG A 113 7.84 1.93 6.51
CA ARG A 113 7.76 0.90 5.46
C ARG A 113 8.60 1.27 4.24
N ARG A 114 8.52 2.53 3.78
CA ARG A 114 9.37 3.05 2.70
C ARG A 114 10.86 2.93 3.02
N GLN A 115 11.29 3.36 4.20
CA GLN A 115 12.70 3.28 4.59
C GLN A 115 13.18 1.82 4.62
N LEU A 116 12.42 0.92 5.25
CA LEU A 116 12.72 -0.51 5.28
C LEU A 116 12.89 -1.08 3.87
N ARG A 117 11.94 -0.81 2.97
CA ARG A 117 12.03 -1.25 1.58
C ARG A 117 13.28 -0.71 0.89
N LEU A 118 13.57 0.58 1.02
CA LEU A 118 14.73 1.19 0.36
C LEU A 118 16.04 0.61 0.89
N VAL A 119 16.12 0.30 2.18
CA VAL A 119 17.26 -0.40 2.80
C VAL A 119 17.40 -1.81 2.21
N LEU A 120 16.32 -2.60 2.20
CA LEU A 120 16.32 -3.96 1.63
C LEU A 120 16.66 -3.98 0.14
N ALA A 121 16.27 -2.94 -0.61
CA ALA A 121 16.59 -2.77 -2.02
C ALA A 121 18.00 -2.22 -2.28
N GLY A 122 18.80 -1.93 -1.24
CA GLY A 122 20.15 -1.36 -1.36
C GLY A 122 20.18 0.10 -1.85
N ARG A 123 19.06 0.82 -1.79
CA ARG A 123 18.90 2.22 -2.24
C ARG A 123 18.99 3.23 -1.10
N MET A 124 19.10 2.77 0.14
CA MET A 124 19.26 3.58 1.35
C MET A 124 20.19 2.83 2.31
N LYS A 125 21.12 3.54 2.96
CA LYS A 125 21.94 2.93 4.01
C LYS A 125 21.11 2.81 5.29
N PRO A 126 21.27 1.74 6.09
CA PRO A 126 20.57 1.61 7.37
C PRO A 126 20.76 2.80 8.31
N SER A 127 21.91 3.48 8.25
CA SER A 127 22.19 4.70 9.03
C SER A 127 21.26 5.88 8.71
N ASP A 128 20.73 5.91 7.49
CA ASP A 128 19.95 7.03 6.96
C ASP A 128 18.43 6.79 7.16
N ALA A 129 18.06 5.61 7.64
CA ALA A 129 16.68 5.20 7.91
C ALA A 129 16.22 5.65 9.31
N SER A 130 16.09 6.96 9.51
CA SER A 130 15.81 7.60 10.81
C SER A 130 14.59 7.04 11.56
N GLU A 131 13.44 6.95 10.87
CA GLU A 131 12.17 6.50 11.44
C GLU A 131 12.18 5.01 11.74
N LEU A 132 12.86 4.22 10.90
CA LEU A 132 13.03 2.79 11.14
C LEU A 132 13.96 2.54 12.33
N LYS A 133 15.05 3.32 12.44
CA LYS A 133 16.03 3.22 13.53
C LYS A 133 15.38 3.55 14.89
N ALA A 134 14.51 4.56 14.93
CA ALA A 134 13.80 4.96 16.14
C ALA A 134 13.00 3.81 16.79
N LEU A 135 12.53 2.82 16.04
CA LEU A 135 11.81 1.66 16.60
C LEU A 135 12.70 0.74 17.47
N PHE A 136 14.00 0.72 17.21
CA PHE A 136 14.95 -0.18 17.89
C PHE A 136 15.71 0.51 19.02
N GLU A 137 15.73 1.85 19.05
CA GLU A 137 16.40 2.64 20.08
C GLU A 137 15.51 2.93 21.31
N ILE A 138 14.22 2.59 21.25
CA ILE A 138 13.26 2.74 22.35
C ILE A 138 13.17 1.44 23.21
N ALA A 139 13.95 0.40 22.88
CA ALA A 139 13.96 -0.89 23.58
C ALA A 139 15.12 -1.03 24.59
#